data_AF-G7IPB6-F1
#
_entry.id   AF-G7IPB6-F1
#
_cell.length_a   1.000
_cell.length_b   1.000
_cell.length_c   1.000
_cell.angle_alpha   90.00
_cell.angle_beta   90.00
_cell.angle_gamma   90.00
#
_symmetry.space_group_name_H-M   'P 1'
#
loop_
_entity.id
_entity.type
_entity.pdbx_description
1 polymer ?
#
loop_
_entity_poly.entity_id
_entity_poly.type
_entity_poly.pdbx_seq_one_letter_code
_entity_poly.pdbx_strand_id
1 'polypeptide(L)'
;MGLQYLFMFLFLLGFAQSQSTTIHPFNHTDLQAAIGDMRAKIFYGFAMLLQMLNGTSQPIRELTFFMPGDRELSASAISANGIEDFILSHAIPMPLVFNDLSHFPTGTLVPSGMSSKMMRMIITVVEESSLLIMRKLFRLIFV
;
A
#
# COMPACT_ATOMS: atom_id res chain seq x y z
N MET A 1 25.59 17.51 -42.00
CA MET A 1 24.28 16.85 -41.82
C MET A 1 24.33 15.62 -40.90
N GLY A 2 25.29 14.69 -41.05
CA GLY A 2 25.33 13.47 -40.22
C GLY A 2 25.55 13.66 -38.71
N LEU A 3 26.34 14.66 -38.31
CA LEU A 3 26.65 14.91 -36.90
C LEU A 3 25.42 15.36 -36.08
N GLN A 4 24.47 16.06 -36.72
CA GLN A 4 23.27 16.59 -36.06
C GLN A 4 22.26 15.47 -35.75
N TYR A 5 22.14 14.48 -36.63
CA TYR A 5 21.36 13.27 -36.37
C TYR A 5 21.96 12.42 -35.26
N LEU A 6 23.29 12.37 -35.16
CA LEU A 6 23.98 11.68 -34.06
C LEU A 6 23.67 12.32 -32.69
N PHE A 7 23.67 13.66 -32.62
CA PHE A 7 23.27 14.37 -31.40
C PHE A 7 21.79 14.16 -31.05
N MET A 8 20.89 14.15 -32.05
CA MET A 8 19.47 13.88 -31.83
C MET A 8 19.22 12.46 -31.32
N PHE A 9 19.97 11.47 -31.83
CA PHE A 9 19.88 10.08 -31.40
C PHE A 9 20.41 9.87 -29.98
N LEU A 10 21.52 10.53 -29.62
CA LEU A 10 22.06 10.56 -28.25
C LEU A 10 21.08 11.21 -27.26
N PHE A 11 20.36 12.26 -27.68
CA PHE A 11 19.35 12.90 -26.86
C PHE A 11 18.14 11.98 -26.62
N LEU A 12 17.68 11.24 -27.63
CA LEU A 12 16.59 10.25 -27.46
C LEU A 12 16.98 9.09 -26.51
N LEU A 13 18.24 8.63 -26.53
CA LEU A 13 18.70 7.58 -25.62
C LEU A 13 18.76 8.04 -24.15
N GLY A 14 19.02 9.33 -23.91
CA GLY A 14 19.18 9.89 -22.56
C GLY A 14 17.89 9.93 -21.72
N PHE A 15 16.71 9.92 -22.36
CA PHE A 15 15.41 9.91 -21.66
C PHE A 15 14.86 8.50 -21.40
N ALA A 16 15.53 7.45 -21.87
CA ALA A 16 15.14 6.07 -21.60
C ALA A 16 15.65 5.56 -20.24
N GLN A 17 15.70 6.41 -19.22
CA GLN A 17 15.80 5.95 -17.84
C GLN A 17 14.39 5.83 -17.27
N SER A 18 13.67 4.80 -17.70
CA SER A 18 12.65 4.23 -16.83
C SER A 18 13.38 3.73 -15.60
N GLN A 19 13.17 4.39 -14.46
CA GLN A 19 13.54 3.84 -13.17
C GLN A 19 12.70 2.57 -13.02
N SER A 20 13.27 1.43 -13.38
CA SER A 20 12.76 0.15 -12.94
C SER A 20 12.92 0.16 -11.43
N THR A 21 11.84 0.47 -10.71
CA THR A 21 11.77 0.28 -9.26
C THR A 21 12.27 -1.13 -9.01
N THR A 22 13.42 -1.27 -8.34
CA THR A 22 13.93 -2.58 -7.96
C THR A 22 12.94 -3.15 -6.95
N ILE A 23 12.04 -3.98 -7.47
CA ILE A 23 11.07 -4.71 -6.69
C ILE A 23 11.86 -5.72 -5.86
N HIS A 24 12.13 -5.36 -4.60
CA HIS A 24 12.81 -6.24 -3.68
C HIS A 24 11.80 -7.26 -3.16
N PRO A 25 12.09 -8.58 -3.24
CA PRO A 25 11.22 -9.58 -2.64
C PRO A 25 11.05 -9.24 -1.15
N PHE A 26 9.80 -9.14 -0.71
CA PHE A 26 9.42 -8.75 0.64
C PHE A 26 10.00 -9.77 1.64
N ASN A 27 11.08 -9.41 2.34
CA ASN A 27 11.77 -10.30 3.25
C ASN A 27 11.10 -10.28 4.63
N HIS A 28 11.27 -11.35 5.41
CA HIS A 28 10.79 -11.44 6.78
C HIS A 28 11.36 -10.32 7.68
N THR A 29 12.61 -9.91 7.43
CA THR A 29 13.24 -8.76 8.09
C THR A 29 12.49 -7.45 7.80
N ASP A 30 12.04 -7.26 6.56
CA ASP A 30 11.33 -6.06 6.12
C ASP A 30 9.92 -6.01 6.71
N LEU A 31 9.26 -7.17 6.82
CA LEU A 31 7.99 -7.30 7.54
C LEU A 31 8.13 -6.90 9.01
N GLN A 32 9.16 -7.39 9.69
CA GLN A 32 9.35 -7.11 11.11
C GLN A 32 9.68 -5.63 11.36
N ALA A 33 10.45 -5.01 10.46
CA ALA A 33 10.67 -3.56 10.46
C ALA A 33 9.35 -2.80 10.24
N ALA A 34 8.54 -3.21 9.27
CA ALA A 34 7.24 -2.61 9.00
C ALA A 34 6.28 -2.73 10.21
N ILE A 35 6.24 -3.89 10.88
CA ILE A 35 5.48 -4.08 12.13
C ILE A 35 5.97 -3.11 13.22
N GLY A 36 7.28 -2.88 13.31
CA GLY A 36 7.87 -1.88 14.20
C GLY A 36 7.36 -0.46 13.90
N ASP A 37 7.38 -0.07 12.63
CA ASP A 37 6.89 1.23 12.18
C ASP A 37 5.38 1.41 12.42
N MET A 38 4.59 0.35 12.21
CA MET A 38 3.15 0.35 12.51
C MET A 38 2.88 0.66 13.99
N ARG A 39 3.62 0.01 14.89
CA ARG A 39 3.51 0.25 16.34
C ARG A 39 3.93 1.67 16.72
N ALA A 40 4.99 2.20 16.09
CA ALA A 40 5.43 3.57 16.30
C ALA A 40 4.37 4.61 15.87
N LYS A 41 3.50 4.24 14.93
CA LYS A 41 2.39 5.07 14.42
C LYS A 41 1.02 4.72 15.03
N ILE A 42 0.98 3.96 16.13
CA ILE A 42 -0.26 3.63 16.88
C ILE A 42 -1.23 2.75 16.06
N PHE A 43 -0.71 1.85 15.22
CA PHE A 43 -1.47 0.79 14.56
C PHE A 43 -1.21 -0.55 15.26
N TYR A 44 -1.49 -0.63 16.57
CA TYR A 44 -1.09 -1.76 17.39
C TYR A 44 -1.86 -3.04 17.05
N GLY A 45 -3.18 -2.91 16.84
CA GLY A 45 -4.03 -4.07 16.60
C GLY A 45 -3.76 -4.71 15.25
N PHE A 46 -3.58 -3.91 14.20
CA PHE A 46 -3.25 -4.46 12.88
C PHE A 46 -1.86 -5.13 12.87
N ALA A 47 -0.88 -4.50 13.53
CA ALA A 47 0.45 -5.08 13.73
C ALA A 47 0.39 -6.43 14.48
N MET A 48 -0.52 -6.57 15.44
CA MET A 48 -0.71 -7.82 16.20
C MET A 48 -1.31 -8.92 15.32
N LEU A 49 -2.33 -8.61 14.51
CA LEU A 49 -2.90 -9.57 13.56
C LEU A 49 -1.87 -10.06 12.55
N LEU A 50 -1.04 -9.15 12.03
CA LEU A 50 0.02 -9.50 11.09
C LEU A 50 1.08 -10.39 11.74
N GLN A 51 1.40 -10.15 13.02
CA GLN A 51 2.28 -11.01 13.79
C GLN A 51 1.71 -12.42 14.03
N MET A 52 0.38 -12.55 14.18
CA MET A 52 -0.29 -13.86 14.29
C MET A 52 -0.19 -14.67 12.99
N LEU A 53 -0.21 -14.03 11.82
CA LEU A 53 -0.05 -14.69 10.51
C LEU A 53 1.39 -15.09 10.17
N ASN A 54 2.38 -14.43 10.77
CA ASN A 54 3.78 -14.65 10.43
C ASN A 54 4.28 -16.08 10.75
N GLY A 55 3.49 -16.88 11.49
CA GLY A 55 3.74 -18.31 11.74
C GLY A 55 3.23 -19.26 10.65
N THR A 56 2.44 -18.79 9.69
CA THR A 56 1.81 -19.61 8.64
C THR A 56 2.41 -19.26 7.28
N SER A 57 3.50 -19.96 6.96
CA SER A 57 4.31 -19.88 5.75
C SER A 57 3.53 -19.78 4.42
N GLN A 58 3.25 -18.56 3.97
CA GLN A 58 3.11 -18.25 2.55
C GLN A 58 3.93 -17.01 2.22
N PRO A 59 4.61 -16.98 1.07
CA PRO A 59 5.40 -15.84 0.67
C PRO A 59 4.45 -14.65 0.56
N ILE A 60 4.69 -13.64 1.39
CA ILE A 60 3.98 -12.37 1.31
C ILE A 60 4.26 -11.84 -0.08
N ARG A 61 3.24 -11.92 -0.94
CA ARG A 61 3.21 -11.27 -2.26
C ARG A 61 3.48 -9.79 -2.02
N GLU A 62 3.88 -9.05 -3.05
CA GLU A 62 3.94 -7.59 -2.92
C GLU A 62 2.54 -7.04 -2.66
N LEU A 63 2.30 -6.69 -1.40
CA LEU A 63 1.03 -6.21 -0.90
C LEU A 63 1.21 -4.78 -0.40
N THR A 64 0.26 -3.92 -0.76
CA THR A 64 0.07 -2.63 -0.09
C THR A 64 -1.03 -2.79 0.94
N PHE A 65 -0.68 -2.70 2.23
CA PHE A 65 -1.65 -2.80 3.32
C PHE A 65 -2.31 -1.46 3.62
N PHE A 66 -3.63 -1.50 3.71
CA PHE A 66 -4.52 -0.47 4.20
C PHE A 66 -4.85 -0.85 5.64
N MET A 67 -4.35 -0.09 6.61
CA MET A 67 -4.44 -0.41 8.03
C MET A 67 -5.55 0.40 8.74
N PRO A 68 -6.59 -0.24 9.30
CA PRO A 68 -7.59 0.46 10.08
C PRO A 68 -6.97 1.01 11.36
N GLY A 69 -7.53 2.11 11.86
CA GLY A 69 -7.19 2.55 13.21
C GLY A 69 -7.64 1.52 14.27
N ASP A 70 -6.96 1.46 15.42
CA ASP A 70 -7.26 0.47 16.47
C ASP A 70 -8.72 0.50 16.94
N ARG A 71 -9.38 1.67 16.91
CA ARG A 71 -10.81 1.79 17.24
C ARG A 71 -11.70 1.07 16.22
N GLU A 72 -11.46 1.30 14.93
CA GLU A 72 -12.22 0.65 13.85
C GLU A 72 -11.96 -0.85 13.83
N LEU A 73 -10.71 -1.24 14.08
CA LEU A 73 -10.34 -2.64 14.22
C LEU A 73 -11.07 -3.31 15.39
N SER A 74 -11.16 -2.64 16.56
CA SER A 74 -11.86 -3.19 17.73
C SER A 74 -13.37 -3.38 17.52
N ALA A 75 -13.96 -2.64 16.58
CA ALA A 75 -15.36 -2.78 16.19
C ALA A 75 -15.58 -3.87 15.13
N SER A 76 -14.51 -4.39 14.54
CA SER A 76 -14.57 -5.41 13.50
C SER A 76 -14.75 -6.81 14.10
N ALA A 77 -15.70 -7.58 13.56
CA ALA A 77 -15.89 -8.97 13.96
C ALA A 77 -14.88 -9.88 13.23
N ILE A 78 -13.72 -10.11 13.85
CA ILE A 78 -12.64 -10.92 13.29
C ILE A 78 -12.66 -12.30 13.95
N SER A 79 -12.93 -13.35 13.17
CA SER A 79 -12.78 -14.73 13.64
C SER A 79 -11.31 -15.14 13.65
N ALA A 80 -10.88 -15.96 14.60
CA ALA A 80 -9.51 -16.48 14.66
C ALA A 80 -9.09 -17.19 13.37
N ASN A 81 -10.02 -17.88 12.70
CA ASN A 81 -9.77 -18.59 11.44
C ASN A 81 -9.86 -17.66 10.20
N GLY A 82 -10.33 -16.42 10.39
CA GLY A 82 -10.54 -15.43 9.33
C GLY A 82 -9.53 -14.28 9.36
N ILE A 83 -8.45 -14.40 10.14
CA ILE A 83 -7.42 -13.34 10.26
C ILE A 83 -6.75 -13.09 8.91
N GLU A 84 -6.42 -14.16 8.17
CA GLU A 84 -5.80 -14.04 6.84
C GLU A 84 -6.72 -13.32 5.86
N ASP A 85 -7.97 -13.78 5.74
CA ASP A 85 -9.00 -13.13 4.91
C ASP A 85 -9.21 -11.67 5.30
N PHE A 86 -9.24 -11.38 6.60
CA PHE A 86 -9.36 -10.01 7.10
C PHE A 86 -8.17 -9.16 6.64
N ILE A 87 -6.93 -9.62 6.82
CA ILE A 87 -5.74 -8.87 6.40
C ILE A 87 -5.71 -8.70 4.87
N LEU A 88 -5.98 -9.75 4.11
CA LEU A 88 -5.99 -9.71 2.65
C LEU A 88 -7.11 -8.82 2.08
N SER A 89 -8.25 -8.74 2.79
CA SER A 89 -9.35 -7.84 2.41
C SER A 89 -9.01 -6.37 2.60
N HIS A 90 -7.87 -6.06 3.23
CA HIS A 90 -7.31 -4.73 3.40
C HIS A 90 -5.93 -4.60 2.78
N ALA A 91 -5.60 -5.45 1.82
CA ALA A 91 -4.40 -5.33 1.00
C ALA A 91 -4.76 -5.16 -0.47
N ILE A 92 -3.90 -4.50 -1.24
CA ILE A 92 -3.90 -4.55 -2.71
C ILE A 92 -2.67 -5.37 -3.13
N PRO A 93 -2.81 -6.34 -4.07
CA PRO A 93 -1.70 -7.17 -4.54
C PRO A 93 -0.82 -6.44 -5.57
N MET A 94 -0.38 -5.24 -5.21
CA MET A 94 0.50 -4.38 -5.98
C MET A 94 1.24 -3.45 -5.00
N PRO A 95 2.55 -3.23 -5.17
CA PRO A 95 3.28 -2.24 -4.38
C PRO A 95 2.88 -0.84 -4.86
N LEU A 96 2.28 -0.05 -3.97
CA LEU A 96 1.80 1.30 -4.26
C LEU A 96 2.41 2.26 -3.24
N VAL A 97 3.04 3.32 -3.73
CA VAL A 97 3.40 4.48 -2.92
C VAL A 97 2.33 5.55 -3.00
N PHE A 98 2.41 6.55 -2.12
CA PHE A 98 1.44 7.65 -2.09
C PHE A 98 1.28 8.35 -3.45
N ASN A 99 2.38 8.52 -4.19
CA ASN A 99 2.32 9.11 -5.51
C ASN A 99 1.54 8.24 -6.50
N ASP A 100 1.58 6.92 -6.41
CA ASP A 100 0.76 6.07 -7.29
C ASP A 100 -0.72 6.23 -6.94
N LEU A 101 -1.02 6.33 -5.65
CA LEU A 101 -2.38 6.48 -5.14
C LEU A 101 -3.06 7.78 -5.58
N SER A 102 -2.29 8.88 -5.67
CA SER A 102 -2.83 10.19 -6.06
C SER A 102 -3.30 10.27 -7.51
N HIS A 103 -2.84 9.35 -8.37
CA HIS A 103 -3.24 9.28 -9.77
C HIS A 103 -4.49 8.45 -10.00
N PHE A 104 -4.99 7.70 -8.99
CA PHE A 104 -6.23 6.96 -9.15
C PHE A 104 -7.42 7.92 -9.20
N PRO A 105 -8.25 7.88 -10.26
CA PRO A 105 -9.52 8.59 -10.25
C PRO A 105 -10.40 8.13 -9.07
N THR A 106 -11.11 9.07 -8.44
CA THR A 106 -12.13 8.70 -7.44
C THR A 106 -13.17 7.78 -8.07
N GLY A 107 -13.50 6.70 -7.37
CA GLY A 107 -14.38 5.64 -7.85
C GLY A 107 -13.67 4.47 -8.53
N THR A 108 -12.33 4.51 -8.67
CA THR A 108 -11.55 3.40 -9.24
C THR A 108 -11.77 2.11 -8.46
N LEU A 109 -11.95 1.00 -9.17
CA LEU A 109 -12.00 -0.33 -8.58
C LEU A 109 -10.64 -1.00 -8.72
N VAL A 110 -10.08 -1.47 -7.62
CA VAL A 110 -8.79 -2.17 -7.55
C VAL A 110 -8.98 -3.56 -6.93
N PRO A 111 -8.21 -4.58 -7.33
CA PRO A 111 -8.28 -5.88 -6.69
C PRO A 111 -7.82 -5.78 -5.24
N SER A 112 -8.50 -6.51 -4.34
CA SER A 112 -7.97 -6.75 -3.00
C SER A 112 -7.00 -7.95 -3.01
N GLY A 113 -6.31 -8.18 -1.89
CA GLY A 113 -5.52 -9.39 -1.66
C GLY A 113 -6.38 -10.66 -1.65
N MET A 114 -7.69 -10.53 -1.42
CA MET A 114 -8.65 -11.60 -1.65
C MET A 114 -9.05 -11.64 -3.13
N SER A 115 -8.81 -12.79 -3.78
CA SER A 115 -9.06 -12.99 -5.22
C SER A 115 -10.50 -12.75 -5.66
N SER A 116 -11.47 -12.81 -4.74
CA SER A 116 -12.90 -12.64 -5.00
C SER A 116 -13.45 -11.25 -4.64
N LYS A 117 -12.61 -10.30 -4.22
CA LYS A 117 -13.05 -8.97 -3.77
C LYS A 117 -12.31 -7.83 -4.46
N MET A 118 -13.07 -6.78 -4.75
CA MET A 118 -12.59 -5.51 -5.28
C MET A 118 -12.78 -4.41 -4.21
N MET A 119 -11.85 -3.47 -4.15
CA MET A 119 -11.93 -2.26 -3.35
C MET A 119 -12.28 -1.07 -4.24
N ARG A 120 -13.08 -0.14 -3.71
CA ARG A 120 -13.33 1.15 -4.36
C ARG A 120 -12.49 2.23 -3.71
N MET A 121 -11.69 2.92 -4.51
CA MET A 121 -10.92 4.08 -4.06
C MET A 121 -11.79 5.34 -4.03
N ILE A 122 -11.77 6.09 -2.94
CA ILE A 122 -12.55 7.33 -2.78
C ILE A 122 -11.65 8.50 -2.36
N ILE A 123 -11.01 9.21 -3.28
CA ILE A 123 -10.07 10.27 -2.87
C ILE A 123 -10.85 11.50 -2.40
N THR A 124 -10.74 11.83 -1.11
CA THR A 124 -11.29 13.08 -0.56
C THR A 124 -10.18 14.11 -0.36
N VAL A 125 -10.27 15.25 -1.07
CA VAL A 125 -9.44 16.42 -0.78
C VAL A 125 -9.96 17.06 0.50
N VAL A 126 -9.12 17.11 1.52
CA VAL A 126 -9.46 17.73 2.80
C VAL A 126 -8.77 19.08 2.85
N GLU A 127 -9.55 20.15 2.73
CA GLU A 127 -9.08 21.50 2.98
C GLU A 127 -9.37 21.86 4.44
N GLU A 128 -8.40 21.65 5.33
CA GLU A 128 -8.26 22.43 6.57
C GLU A 128 -6.93 22.09 7.29
N SER A 129 -6.12 23.12 7.52
CA SER A 129 -4.94 23.20 8.40
C SER A 129 -4.09 21.93 8.52
N SER A 130 -3.12 21.81 7.60
CA SER A 130 -1.84 21.06 7.51
C SER A 130 -1.53 19.84 8.39
N LEU A 131 -2.05 19.72 9.61
CA LEU A 131 -1.91 18.55 10.49
C LEU A 131 -3.14 17.62 10.44
N LEU A 132 -4.31 18.16 10.13
CA LEU A 132 -5.55 17.38 10.03
C LEU A 132 -5.66 16.63 8.68
N ILE A 133 -5.06 17.18 7.63
CA ILE A 133 -5.00 16.60 6.28
C ILE A 133 -4.19 15.30 6.27
N MET A 134 -3.07 15.25 7.00
CA MET A 134 -2.30 14.01 7.20
C MET A 134 -3.09 12.94 7.97
N ARG A 135 -3.93 13.34 8.93
CA ARG A 135 -4.82 12.41 9.67
C ARG A 135 -6.01 11.95 8.83
N LYS A 136 -6.47 12.75 7.88
CA LYS A 136 -7.68 12.46 7.07
C LYS A 136 -7.36 11.76 5.75
N LEU A 137 -6.15 11.91 5.21
CA LEU A 137 -5.60 10.97 4.22
C LEU A 137 -5.43 9.57 4.84
N PHE A 138 -5.10 9.51 6.14
CA PHE A 138 -5.15 8.26 6.91
C PHE A 138 -6.57 7.72 7.11
N ARG A 139 -7.60 8.57 7.08
CA ARG A 139 -9.01 8.16 7.25
C ARG A 139 -9.70 7.71 5.96
N LEU A 140 -8.95 7.62 4.87
CA LEU A 140 -9.34 6.84 3.70
C LEU A 140 -8.59 5.50 3.59
N ILE A 141 -7.92 5.18 4.67
CA ILE A 141 -7.68 3.83 5.10
C ILE A 141 -8.66 3.65 6.27
N PHE A 142 -9.88 3.18 5.92
CA PHE A 142 -11.08 2.96 6.76
C PHE A 142 -11.83 4.22 7.25
N VAL A 143 -13.03 4.49 6.69
CA VAL A 143 -14.36 4.00 7.13
C VAL A 143 -15.20 3.79 5.87
#